data_AF-A0A4P8WIT0-F1
#
_entry.id   AF-A0A4P8WIT0-F1
#
_cell.length_a   1.000
_cell.length_b   1.000
_cell.length_c   1.000
_cell.angle_alpha   90.00
_cell.angle_beta   90.00
_cell.angle_gamma   90.00
#
_symmetry.space_group_name_H-M   'P 1'
#
loop_
_entity.id
_entity.type
_entity.pdbx_description
1 polymer ?
#
loop_
_entity_poly.entity_id
_entity_poly.type
_entity_poly.pdbx_seq_one_letter_code
_entity_poly.pdbx_strand_id
1 'polypeptide(L)'
;MGLGSTAKKIQSLSDRAEAMYKQVQKLQQRITGLEEEMDETHETVTRMDHQLTEQRALLLAMAEEQGIDGEEILAEAAIDEAELEGEGDAESADESATGEDGAADATAGETTAE
;
A
#
# COMPACT_ATOMS: atom_id res chain seq x y z
N MET A 1 -25.48 -8.67 46.57
CA MET A 1 -24.67 -7.92 45.59
C MET A 1 -24.20 -8.87 44.49
N GLY A 2 -25.02 -9.20 43.48
CA GLY A 2 -24.61 -10.22 42.48
C GLY A 2 -25.43 -10.31 41.20
N LEU A 3 -26.73 -10.01 41.25
CA LEU A 3 -27.58 -9.98 40.05
C LEU A 3 -27.34 -8.72 39.19
N GLY A 4 -27.09 -7.58 39.82
CA GLY A 4 -26.83 -6.31 39.12
C GLY A 4 -25.50 -6.26 38.35
N SER A 5 -24.45 -6.93 38.82
CA SER A 5 -23.16 -6.98 38.12
C SER A 5 -23.20 -7.87 36.88
N THR A 6 -24.03 -8.92 36.87
CA THR A 6 -24.24 -9.79 35.70
C THR A 6 -25.09 -9.10 34.64
N ALA A 7 -26.16 -8.40 35.04
CA ALA A 7 -26.94 -7.57 34.12
C ALA A 7 -26.09 -6.45 33.47
N LYS A 8 -25.23 -5.79 34.25
CA LYS A 8 -24.32 -4.75 33.75
C LYS A 8 -23.26 -5.29 32.78
N LYS A 9 -22.77 -6.52 33.00
CA LYS A 9 -21.85 -7.20 32.07
C LYS A 9 -22.54 -7.52 30.75
N ILE A 10 -23.77 -8.02 30.78
CA ILE A 10 -24.56 -8.29 29.58
C ILE A 10 -24.80 -6.99 28.81
N GLN A 11 -25.18 -5.92 29.49
CA GLN A 11 -25.34 -4.60 28.86
C GLN A 11 -24.03 -4.12 28.20
N SER A 12 -22.90 -4.19 28.91
CA SER A 12 -21.61 -3.77 28.36
C SER A 12 -21.15 -4.63 27.17
N LEU A 13 -21.50 -5.92 27.15
CA LEU A 13 -21.22 -6.80 26.03
C LEU A 13 -22.06 -6.40 24.82
N SER A 14 -23.35 -6.08 25.02
CA SER A 14 -24.23 -5.57 23.98
C SER A 14 -23.74 -4.23 23.42
N ASP A 15 -23.35 -3.29 24.28
CA ASP A 15 -22.81 -1.99 23.86
C ASP A 15 -21.53 -2.16 23.02
N ARG A 16 -20.65 -3.07 23.44
CA ARG A 16 -19.41 -3.38 22.71
C ARG A 16 -19.68 -4.10 21.39
N ALA A 17 -20.67 -5.00 21.35
CA ALA A 17 -21.10 -5.67 20.14
C ALA A 17 -21.71 -4.68 19.15
N GLU A 18 -22.51 -3.71 19.62
CA GLU A 18 -23.06 -2.64 18.78
C GLU A 18 -21.95 -1.74 18.21
N ALA A 19 -20.96 -1.38 19.03
CA ALA A 19 -19.81 -0.60 18.58
C ALA A 19 -18.99 -1.35 17.52
N MET A 20 -18.73 -2.64 17.73
CA MET A 20 -18.05 -3.49 16.75
C MET A 20 -18.85 -3.61 15.45
N TYR A 21 -20.17 -3.82 15.53
CA TYR A 21 -21.03 -3.87 14.36
C TYR A 21 -20.94 -2.57 13.55
N LYS A 22 -21.04 -1.41 14.20
CA LYS A 22 -20.87 -0.10 13.54
C LYS A 22 -19.49 0.05 12.91
N GLN A 23 -18.44 -0.47 13.53
CA GLN A 23 -17.09 -0.40 13.00
C GLN A 23 -16.92 -1.29 11.74
N VAL A 24 -17.49 -2.49 11.76
CA VAL A 24 -17.51 -3.39 10.60
C VAL A 24 -18.28 -2.77 9.45
N GLN A 25 -19.44 -2.15 9.70
CA GLN A 25 -20.21 -1.46 8.65
C GLN A 25 -19.42 -0.31 8.01
N LYS A 26 -18.71 0.50 8.81
CA LYS A 26 -17.83 1.56 8.28
C LYS A 26 -16.67 1.00 7.47
N LEU A 27 -16.08 -0.11 7.92
CA LEU A 27 -15.00 -0.77 7.20
C LEU A 27 -15.49 -1.31 5.87
N GLN A 28 -16.66 -1.96 5.84
CA GLN A 28 -17.29 -2.43 4.61
C GLN A 28 -17.51 -1.27 3.64
N GLN A 29 -18.09 -0.16 4.11
CA GLN A 29 -18.33 1.02 3.27
C GLN A 29 -17.03 1.59 2.71
N ARG A 30 -15.96 1.63 3.50
CA ARG A 30 -14.64 2.09 3.04
C ARG A 30 -14.03 1.14 2.00
N ILE A 31 -14.19 -0.17 2.17
CA ILE A 31 -13.69 -1.16 1.21
C ILE A 31 -14.44 -1.00 -0.11
N THR A 32 -15.77 -0.92 -0.09
CA THR A 32 -16.56 -0.69 -1.30
C THR A 32 -16.17 0.61 -2.02
N GLY A 33 -15.97 1.70 -1.28
CA GLY A 33 -15.49 2.94 -1.88
C GLY A 33 -14.10 2.82 -2.50
N LEU A 34 -13.19 2.06 -1.85
CA LEU A 34 -11.85 1.82 -2.40
C LEU A 34 -11.90 0.95 -3.66
N GLU A 35 -12.78 -0.05 -3.70
CA GLU A 35 -13.00 -0.89 -4.88
C GLU A 35 -13.51 -0.05 -6.06
N GLU A 36 -14.49 0.83 -5.82
CA GLU A 36 -15.00 1.76 -6.85
C GLU A 36 -13.92 2.72 -7.37
N GLU A 37 -13.11 3.31 -6.47
CA GLU A 37 -12.00 4.19 -6.86
C GLU A 37 -10.90 3.43 -7.62
N MET A 38 -10.64 2.17 -7.26
CA MET A 38 -9.68 1.32 -7.99
C MET A 38 -10.17 1.04 -9.41
N ASP A 39 -11.45 0.69 -9.57
CA ASP A 39 -12.05 0.44 -10.89
C ASP A 39 -11.98 1.69 -11.78
N GLU A 40 -12.29 2.87 -11.24
CA GLU A 40 -12.17 4.15 -11.98
C GLU A 40 -10.72 4.46 -12.35
N THR A 41 -9.78 4.19 -11.43
CA THR A 41 -8.35 4.37 -11.68
C THR A 41 -7.88 3.42 -12.78
N HIS A 42 -8.29 2.15 -12.75
CA HIS A 42 -7.95 1.17 -13.77
C HIS A 42 -8.48 1.56 -15.15
N GLU A 43 -9.73 2.03 -15.23
CA GLU A 43 -10.29 2.55 -16.48
C GLU A 43 -9.49 3.76 -16.99
N THR A 44 -9.12 4.67 -16.09
CA THR A 44 -8.32 5.85 -16.43
C THR A 44 -6.94 5.47 -16.97
N VAL A 45 -6.23 4.55 -16.31
CA VAL A 45 -4.92 4.04 -16.75
C VAL A 45 -5.04 3.35 -18.10
N THR A 46 -6.04 2.48 -18.28
CA THR A 46 -6.27 1.78 -19.56
C THR A 46 -6.47 2.77 -20.71
N ARG A 47 -7.25 3.84 -20.47
CA ARG A 47 -7.45 4.90 -21.46
C ARG A 47 -6.16 5.68 -21.73
N MET A 48 -5.38 5.98 -20.70
CA MET A 48 -4.09 6.67 -20.85
C MET A 48 -3.09 5.83 -21.66
N ASP A 49 -2.97 4.53 -21.38
CA ASP A 49 -2.09 3.62 -22.12
C ASP A 49 -2.44 3.58 -23.61
N HIS A 50 -3.74 3.54 -23.91
CA HIS A 50 -4.22 3.61 -25.28
C HIS A 50 -3.83 4.92 -25.96
N GLN A 51 -4.09 6.06 -25.33
CA GLN A 51 -3.73 7.38 -25.86
C GLN A 51 -2.22 7.56 -26.02
N LEU A 52 -1.40 7.08 -25.09
CA LEU A 52 0.05 7.12 -25.18
C LEU A 52 0.57 6.26 -26.34
N THR A 53 -0.05 5.10 -26.58
CA THR A 53 0.28 4.25 -27.73
C THR A 53 -0.02 4.96 -29.05
N GLU A 54 -1.18 5.61 -29.17
CA GLU A 54 -1.53 6.40 -30.34
C GLU A 54 -0.59 7.58 -30.56
N GLN A 55 -0.25 8.31 -29.50
CA GLN A 55 0.70 9.42 -29.55
C GLN A 55 2.10 8.96 -29.96
N ARG A 56 2.56 7.83 -29.41
CA ARG A 56 3.84 7.23 -29.81
C ARG A 56 3.85 6.87 -31.29
N ALA A 57 2.78 6.25 -31.80
CA ALA A 57 2.66 5.93 -33.22
C ALA A 57 2.69 7.18 -34.11
N LEU A 58 2.01 8.26 -33.68
CA LEU A 58 2.04 9.54 -34.40
C LEU A 58 3.44 10.16 -34.40
N LEU A 59 4.13 10.16 -33.26
CA LEU A 59 5.49 10.69 -33.16
C LEU A 59 6.49 9.91 -34.01
N LEU A 60 6.36 8.58 -34.07
CA LEU A 60 7.17 7.74 -34.94
C LEU A 60 6.95 8.06 -36.42
N ALA A 61 5.69 8.22 -36.83
CA ALA A 61 5.36 8.62 -38.21
C ALA A 61 5.95 10.01 -38.55
N MET A 62 5.91 10.95 -37.61
CA MET A 62 6.52 12.28 -37.79
C MET A 62 8.06 12.25 -37.79
N ALA A 63 8.67 11.33 -37.04
CA ALA A 63 10.12 11.13 -37.02
C ALA A 63 10.59 10.56 -38.35
N GLU A 64 9.88 9.56 -38.89
CA GLU A 64 10.16 8.97 -40.21
C GLU A 64 10.09 10.03 -41.33
N GLU A 65 9.08 10.91 -41.30
CA GLU A 65 8.97 12.03 -42.26
C GLU A 65 10.18 12.99 -42.20
N GLN A 66 10.76 13.17 -41.01
CA GLN A 66 11.93 14.02 -40.80
C GLN A 66 13.26 13.30 -41.00
N GLY A 67 13.24 12.00 -41.33
CA GLY A 67 14.44 11.18 -41.50
C GLY A 67 15.16 10.89 -40.18
N ILE A 68 14.43 10.90 -39.07
CA ILE A 68 14.92 10.54 -37.74
C ILE A 68 14.51 9.09 -37.46
N ASP A 69 15.46 8.25 -37.02
CA ASP A 69 15.16 6.90 -36.55
C ASP A 69 14.57 6.95 -35.14
N GLY A 70 13.24 7.03 -35.06
CA GLY A 70 12.54 7.06 -33.78
C GLY A 70 12.59 5.72 -33.02
N GLU A 71 12.82 4.59 -33.71
CA GLU A 71 12.94 3.28 -33.03
C GLU A 71 14.27 3.17 -32.30
N GLU A 72 15.36 3.63 -32.92
CA GLU A 72 16.69 3.71 -32.29
C GLU A 72 16.66 4.59 -31.03
N ILE A 73 16.08 5.78 -31.11
CA ILE A 73 15.97 6.70 -29.95
C ILE A 73 15.19 6.08 -28.79
N LEU A 74 14.11 5.36 -29.08
CA LEU A 74 13.31 4.71 -28.05
C LEU A 74 14.03 3.51 -27.42
N ALA A 75 14.86 2.81 -28.19
CA ALA A 75 15.69 1.73 -27.67
C ALA A 75 16.80 2.28 -26.74
N GLU A 76 17.45 3.38 -27.11
CA GLU A 76 18.46 4.05 -26.27
C GLU A 76 17.84 4.54 -24.96
N ALA A 77 16.68 5.21 -25.02
CA ALA A 77 15.98 5.66 -23.83
C ALA A 77 15.56 4.51 -22.89
N ALA A 78 15.21 3.35 -23.43
CA ALA A 78 14.87 2.17 -22.62
C ALA A 78 16.10 1.55 -21.94
N ILE A 79 17.29 1.68 -22.53
CA ILE A 79 18.56 1.27 -21.90
C ILE A 79 18.90 2.23 -20.77
N ASP A 80 18.85 3.54 -21.02
CA ASP A 80 19.14 4.57 -20.00
C ASP A 80 18.25 4.39 -18.75
N GLU A 81 16.96 4.12 -18.92
CA GLU A 81 16.02 3.83 -17.82
C GLU A 81 16.44 2.58 -17.03
N ALA A 82 16.78 1.48 -17.74
CA ALA A 82 17.19 0.24 -17.10
C ALA A 82 18.53 0.36 -16.35
N GLU A 83 19.45 1.18 -16.85
CA GLU A 83 20.72 1.47 -16.16
C GLU A 83 20.49 2.26 -14.87
N LEU A 84 19.61 3.28 -14.89
CA LEU A 84 19.23 4.04 -13.70
C LEU A 84 18.57 3.17 -12.62
N GLU A 85 17.71 2.23 -13.01
CA GLU A 85 17.08 1.28 -12.07
C GLU A 85 18.10 0.29 -11.48
N GLY A 86 19.10 -0.13 -12.26
CA GLY A 86 20.14 -1.07 -11.84
C GLY A 86 21.19 -0.47 -10.89
N GLU A 87 21.48 0.82 -11.00
CA GLU A 87 22.43 1.52 -10.12
C GLU A 87 21.88 1.78 -8.70
N GLY A 88 20.56 1.79 -8.52
CA GLY A 88 19.91 2.05 -7.23
C GLY A 88 19.95 0.90 -6.21
N ASP A 89 20.27 -0.33 -6.62
CA ASP A 89 20.26 -1.52 -5.75
C ASP A 89 21.63 -1.79 -5.08
N ALA A 90 22.70 -1.10 -5.50
CA ALA A 90 24.06 -1.36 -5.03
C ALA A 90 24.47 -0.62 -3.73
N GLU A 91 23.68 0.36 -3.25
CA GLU A 91 24.09 1.25 -2.12
C GLU A 91 23.39 1.00 -0.77
N SER A 92 22.56 -0.04 -0.60
CA SER A 92 21.86 -0.29 0.69
C SER A 92 22.32 -1.54 1.46
N ALA A 93 23.46 -2.12 1.10
CA ALA A 93 23.99 -3.33 1.74
C ALA A 93 25.32 -3.09 2.49
N ASP A 94 25.44 -2.04 3.30
CA ASP A 94 26.44 -2.01 4.38
C ASP A 94 26.10 -0.98 5.47
N GLU A 95 26.49 -1.29 6.71
CA GLU A 95 26.36 -0.50 7.95
C GLU A 95 24.98 -0.41 8.65
N SER A 96 24.66 -1.45 9.43
CA SER A 96 24.81 -1.37 10.91
C SER A 96 24.15 -2.57 11.60
N ALA A 97 24.86 -3.70 11.58
CA ALA A 97 24.66 -4.77 12.55
C ALA A 97 25.58 -4.50 13.75
N THR A 98 25.16 -3.63 14.67
CA THR A 98 25.75 -3.56 16.01
C THR A 98 24.68 -3.95 17.01
N GLY A 99 24.60 -5.25 17.29
CA GLY A 99 23.76 -5.80 18.32
C GLY A 99 24.31 -5.47 19.70
N GLU A 100 23.42 -5.02 20.58
CA GLU A 100 23.63 -5.13 22.02
C GLU A 100 22.48 -5.99 22.57
N ASP A 101 22.82 -7.27 22.72
CA ASP A 101 22.11 -8.32 23.45
C ASP A 101 22.27 -8.09 24.96
N GLY A 102 21.24 -8.37 25.76
CA GLY A 102 21.37 -8.24 27.22
C GLY A 102 20.10 -8.32 28.06
N ALA A 103 19.39 -9.45 27.94
CA ALA A 103 18.31 -9.96 28.78
C ALA A 103 18.27 -9.60 30.29
N ALA A 104 17.06 -9.39 30.80
CA ALA A 104 16.52 -9.92 32.07
C ALA A 104 15.10 -9.34 32.28
N ASP A 105 14.08 -10.00 32.79
CA ASP A 105 13.79 -11.38 33.15
C ASP A 105 12.29 -11.36 33.49
N ALA A 106 11.63 -12.51 33.34
CA ALA A 106 10.19 -12.63 33.42
C ALA A 106 9.69 -12.86 34.86
N THR A 107 8.40 -12.56 35.04
CA THR A 107 7.44 -13.21 35.95
C THR A 107 7.16 -12.66 37.37
N ALA A 108 5.84 -12.59 37.61
CA ALA A 108 5.13 -13.06 38.81
C ALA A 108 4.67 -12.03 39.87
N GLY A 109 3.39 -12.17 40.24
CA GLY A 109 2.85 -11.90 41.57
C GLY A 109 2.32 -10.48 41.77
N GLU A 110 1.01 -10.26 41.69
CA GLU A 110 0.04 -10.49 42.78
C GLU A 110 -0.02 -9.33 43.79
N THR A 111 -1.26 -8.88 43.99
CA THR A 111 -1.77 -7.83 44.84
C THR A 111 -1.48 -8.01 46.33
N THR A 112 -1.13 -6.95 47.07
CA THR A 112 -1.43 -6.72 48.51
C THR A 112 -1.16 -5.22 48.79
N ALA A 113 -2.17 -4.37 48.88
CA ALA A 113 -2.78 -3.84 50.11
C ALA A 113 -1.83 -3.04 51.04
N GLU A 114 -2.00 -1.72 51.06
CA GLU A 114 -2.20 -0.91 52.28
C GLU A 114 -3.00 0.36 51.92
#